data_AF-A0A3M7TL75-F1
#
_entry.id   AF-A0A3M7TL75-F1
#
_cell.length_a   1.000
_cell.length_b   1.000
_cell.length_c   1.000
_cell.angle_alpha   90.00
_cell.angle_beta   90.00
_cell.angle_gamma   90.00
#
_symmetry.space_group_name_H-M   'P 1'
#
loop_
_entity.id
_entity.type
_entity.pdbx_description
1 polymer ?
#
loop_
_entity_poly.entity_id
_entity_poly.type
_entity_poly.pdbx_seq_one_letter_code
_entity_poly.pdbx_strand_id
1 'polypeptide(L)'
;MKIGLSLATIVLSIGLVACGAAEDDQMDDNGTADENGTDDADMGDDGMDDDMDDDMNDDGASDDAGDGGTGDWYKDLTFYDFELDVEYSDGTYEADYEYNDGNPEAEIEDTRGGEDIEMSGQEALDEMEGPLTSLDVSSDMSEDELREAVIDAFNLDEGYDEFELEIDFFDEDDVEVEDE
;
A
#
# COMPACT_ATOMS: atom_id res chain seq x y z
N MET A 1 28.08 -27.79 24.97
CA MET A 1 29.40 -27.43 24.40
C MET A 1 29.57 -25.92 24.61
N LYS A 2 30.80 -25.40 24.70
CA LYS A 2 31.10 -24.04 25.20
C LYS A 2 30.74 -22.94 24.18
N ILE A 3 30.07 -21.92 24.70
CA ILE A 3 30.04 -20.50 24.30
C ILE A 3 31.27 -19.99 23.52
N GLY A 4 31.01 -19.14 22.53
CA GLY A 4 32.03 -18.28 21.92
C GLY A 4 31.54 -17.51 20.69
N LEU A 5 30.51 -16.67 20.83
CA LEU A 5 30.18 -15.69 19.80
C LEU A 5 30.95 -14.39 20.09
N SER A 6 31.98 -14.14 19.29
CA SER A 6 32.82 -12.93 19.36
C SER A 6 32.10 -11.77 18.68
N LEU A 7 31.76 -10.74 19.46
CA LEU A 7 31.38 -9.42 18.96
C LEU A 7 32.61 -8.70 18.41
N ALA A 8 32.69 -8.56 17.09
CA ALA A 8 33.64 -7.67 16.42
C ALA A 8 32.93 -6.37 16.06
N THR A 9 33.17 -5.34 16.85
CA THR A 9 32.62 -4.00 16.68
C THR A 9 33.50 -3.10 15.80
N ILE A 10 32.84 -2.25 14.99
CA ILE A 10 33.23 -0.87 14.61
C ILE A 10 34.31 -0.79 13.48
N VAL A 11 34.25 0.04 12.43
CA VAL A 11 33.66 1.38 12.16
C VAL A 11 33.30 1.44 10.67
N LEU A 12 32.18 2.06 10.27
CA LEU A 12 32.02 2.57 8.90
C LEU A 12 31.81 4.08 8.92
N SER A 13 32.84 4.81 8.49
CA SER A 13 32.88 6.28 8.46
C SER A 13 32.07 6.81 7.27
N ILE A 14 31.05 7.62 7.56
CA ILE A 14 30.21 8.30 6.57
C ILE A 14 31.03 9.40 5.88
N GLY A 15 31.19 9.29 4.56
CA GLY A 15 31.58 10.39 3.69
C GLY A 15 30.36 10.93 2.96
N LEU A 16 29.73 11.98 3.50
CA LEU A 16 28.71 12.76 2.79
C LEU A 16 29.42 13.71 1.82
N VAL A 17 29.47 13.35 0.54
CA VAL A 17 29.74 14.32 -0.53
C VAL A 17 28.41 14.87 -1.01
N ALA A 18 28.08 16.05 -0.48
CA ALA A 18 27.12 16.95 -1.08
C ALA A 18 27.82 17.71 -2.21
N CYS A 19 27.29 17.67 -3.42
CA CYS A 19 27.27 18.83 -4.30
C CYS A 19 26.23 18.63 -5.39
N GLY A 20 25.13 19.38 -5.30
CA GLY A 20 24.30 19.67 -6.45
C GLY A 20 25.03 20.62 -7.41
N ALA A 21 24.67 20.49 -8.69
CA ALA A 21 24.77 21.54 -9.69
C ALA A 21 23.73 21.21 -10.77
N ALA A 22 22.73 22.09 -10.87
CA ALA A 22 21.80 22.13 -11.98
C ALA A 22 22.52 22.65 -13.23
N GLU A 23 22.36 21.99 -14.37
CA GLU A 23 22.62 22.57 -15.69
C GLU A 23 21.52 22.11 -16.68
N ASP A 24 20.91 23.14 -17.26
CA ASP A 24 19.93 23.23 -18.34
C ASP A 24 20.48 22.64 -19.64
N ASP A 25 19.65 21.93 -20.43
CA ASP A 25 19.76 21.98 -21.89
C ASP A 25 18.45 21.50 -22.54
N GLN A 26 17.74 22.48 -23.11
CA GLN A 26 16.69 22.31 -24.11
C GLN A 26 17.29 21.74 -25.40
N MET A 27 16.61 20.80 -26.07
CA MET A 27 16.70 20.73 -27.53
C MET A 27 15.48 20.06 -28.15
N ASP A 28 14.98 20.79 -29.15
CA ASP A 28 13.88 20.63 -30.07
C ASP A 28 13.59 19.22 -30.62
N ASP A 29 12.29 18.91 -30.74
CA ASP A 29 11.76 18.15 -31.88
C ASP A 29 10.37 18.68 -32.24
N ASN A 30 10.32 19.68 -33.14
CA ASN A 30 9.07 20.14 -33.77
C ASN A 30 8.99 19.57 -35.18
N GLY A 31 8.35 18.41 -35.29
CA GLY A 31 8.04 17.73 -36.53
C GLY A 31 6.91 18.40 -37.33
N THR A 32 7.24 18.73 -38.59
CA THR A 32 6.40 18.60 -39.80
C THR A 32 5.08 19.37 -39.95
N ALA A 33 5.16 20.43 -40.75
CA ALA A 33 4.41 20.70 -41.99
C ALA A 33 2.93 20.26 -42.12
N ASP A 34 2.05 21.24 -42.40
CA ASP A 34 1.14 21.18 -43.56
C ASP A 34 0.73 22.59 -44.05
N GLU A 35 0.50 22.70 -45.35
CA GLU A 35 0.24 23.91 -46.15
C GLU A 35 -1.26 24.12 -46.44
N ASN A 36 -1.61 25.27 -47.05
CA ASN A 36 -2.91 25.68 -47.65
C ASN A 36 -4.03 26.05 -46.67
N GLY A 37 -4.72 27.20 -46.74
CA GLY A 37 -4.92 28.15 -47.83
C GLY A 37 -6.41 28.20 -48.19
N THR A 38 -7.10 29.34 -47.92
CA THR A 38 -8.07 30.05 -48.79
C THR A 38 -8.89 31.08 -48.01
N ASP A 39 -9.01 32.26 -48.61
CA ASP A 39 -9.88 33.40 -48.29
C ASP A 39 -11.38 33.04 -48.30
N ASP A 40 -12.20 33.69 -47.47
CA ASP A 40 -13.28 34.62 -47.89
C ASP A 40 -14.00 35.23 -46.66
N ALA A 41 -14.62 36.39 -46.85
CA ALA A 41 -15.21 37.24 -45.81
C ALA A 41 -16.75 37.12 -45.82
N ASP A 42 -17.41 37.21 -44.65
CA ASP A 42 -18.81 37.68 -44.60
C ASP A 42 -19.22 38.21 -43.21
N MET A 43 -20.14 39.17 -43.21
CA MET A 43 -20.50 40.08 -42.12
C MET A 43 -21.75 39.70 -41.29
N GLY A 44 -21.83 40.29 -40.09
CA GLY A 44 -23.07 40.58 -39.34
C GLY A 44 -23.41 39.52 -38.27
N ASP A 45 -24.01 39.80 -37.13
CA ASP A 45 -24.72 40.97 -36.62
C ASP A 45 -25.14 40.64 -35.16
N ASP A 46 -25.40 41.68 -34.37
CA ASP A 46 -26.11 41.70 -33.08
C ASP A 46 -25.52 40.97 -31.85
N GLY A 47 -25.34 41.77 -30.81
CA GLY A 47 -24.77 41.37 -29.53
C GLY A 47 -25.78 41.05 -28.45
N MET A 48 -25.23 40.68 -27.29
CA MET A 48 -25.83 40.82 -25.97
C MET A 48 -24.72 41.19 -24.98
N ASP A 49 -25.00 42.25 -24.22
CA ASP A 49 -24.28 42.80 -23.07
C ASP A 49 -23.87 41.77 -22.00
N ASP A 50 -22.83 42.17 -21.25
CA ASP A 50 -22.56 41.94 -19.83
C ASP A 50 -23.35 40.83 -19.12
N ASP A 51 -22.63 39.90 -18.48
CA ASP A 51 -22.77 39.67 -17.03
C ASP A 51 -21.73 38.66 -16.50
N MET A 52 -20.96 39.16 -15.52
CA MET A 52 -20.55 38.54 -14.25
C MET A 52 -19.37 37.52 -14.15
N ASP A 53 -18.42 37.95 -13.31
CA ASP A 53 -17.58 37.22 -12.36
C ASP A 53 -16.77 36.00 -12.81
N ASP A 54 -15.54 36.28 -13.23
CA ASP A 54 -14.40 35.35 -13.06
C ASP A 54 -13.77 35.65 -11.68
N ASP A 55 -14.47 35.24 -10.62
CA ASP A 55 -13.93 35.27 -9.26
C ASP A 55 -13.14 33.97 -9.06
N MET A 56 -11.82 34.08 -9.23
CA MET A 56 -10.87 33.06 -8.82
C MET A 56 -10.96 32.88 -7.30
N ASN A 57 -11.63 31.81 -6.88
CA ASN A 57 -11.36 31.20 -5.58
C ASN A 57 -10.60 29.89 -5.82
N ASP A 58 -9.29 30.06 -5.91
CA ASP A 58 -8.26 29.04 -5.62
C ASP A 58 -8.37 28.70 -4.13
N ASP A 59 -9.34 27.84 -3.79
CA ASP A 59 -9.41 27.18 -2.49
C ASP A 59 -8.83 25.78 -2.69
N GLY A 60 -7.54 25.65 -2.36
CA GLY A 60 -6.90 24.37 -2.18
C GLY A 60 -7.60 23.60 -1.07
N ALA A 61 -8.34 22.58 -1.45
CA ALA A 61 -8.62 21.39 -0.66
C ALA A 61 -8.94 20.26 -1.63
N SER A 62 -7.94 19.40 -1.86
CA SER A 62 -8.20 18.03 -2.28
C SER A 62 -9.04 17.38 -1.19
N ASP A 63 -10.32 17.20 -1.45
CA ASP A 63 -11.15 16.21 -0.79
C ASP A 63 -12.33 15.94 -1.72
N ASP A 64 -12.78 14.69 -1.74
CA ASP A 64 -13.90 14.17 -2.52
C ASP A 64 -13.55 13.67 -3.93
N ALA A 65 -12.78 12.59 -3.96
CA ALA A 65 -12.85 11.58 -5.01
C ALA A 65 -13.12 10.22 -4.37
N GLY A 66 -14.37 9.76 -4.39
CA GLY A 66 -14.70 8.34 -4.24
C GLY A 66 -15.58 7.94 -3.06
N ASP A 67 -16.82 8.43 -3.01
CA ASP A 67 -17.93 7.74 -2.33
C ASP A 67 -18.15 6.38 -3.02
N GLY A 68 -17.66 5.29 -2.40
CA GLY A 68 -17.80 3.94 -2.94
C GLY A 68 -16.99 2.80 -2.29
N GLY A 69 -16.21 3.03 -1.24
CA GLY A 69 -15.53 2.00 -0.46
C GLY A 69 -15.96 2.05 1.00
N THR A 70 -16.01 0.89 1.66
CA THR A 70 -16.40 0.72 3.06
C THR A 70 -15.58 1.63 4.00
N GLY A 71 -16.12 1.96 5.17
CA GLY A 71 -15.56 2.99 6.07
C GLY A 71 -14.11 2.74 6.51
N ASP A 72 -13.58 3.63 7.34
CA ASP A 72 -12.23 3.48 7.92
C ASP A 72 -12.14 2.30 8.92
N TRP A 73 -12.44 1.07 8.49
CA TRP A 73 -12.51 -0.15 9.29
C TRP A 73 -11.18 -0.45 10.00
N TYR A 74 -10.07 -0.08 9.37
CA TYR A 74 -8.73 -0.17 9.93
C TYR A 74 -8.56 0.62 11.24
N LYS A 75 -9.38 1.66 11.48
CA LYS A 75 -9.33 2.42 12.76
C LYS A 75 -9.91 1.64 13.94
N ASP A 76 -10.65 0.57 13.68
CA ASP A 76 -11.24 -0.28 14.70
C ASP A 76 -10.34 -1.49 15.04
N LEU A 77 -9.24 -1.70 14.31
CA LEU A 77 -8.26 -2.76 14.59
C LEU A 77 -7.46 -2.47 15.87
N THR A 78 -6.98 -3.54 16.49
CA THR A 78 -6.13 -3.47 17.70
C THR A 78 -4.63 -3.46 17.38
N PHE A 79 -4.26 -3.69 16.13
CA PHE A 79 -2.91 -3.76 15.60
C PHE A 79 -2.71 -2.79 14.44
N TYR A 80 -1.47 -2.35 14.24
CA TYR A 80 -1.08 -1.50 13.13
C TYR A 80 -0.24 -2.23 12.09
N ASP A 81 0.28 -3.39 12.43
CA ASP A 81 1.06 -4.24 11.53
C ASP A 81 0.59 -5.69 11.68
N PHE A 82 0.48 -6.38 10.55
CA PHE A 82 0.12 -7.79 10.46
C PHE A 82 0.84 -8.37 9.23
N GLU A 83 1.72 -9.32 9.46
CA GLU A 83 2.45 -10.06 8.42
C GLU A 83 2.15 -11.55 8.60
N LEU A 84 1.70 -12.20 7.53
CA LEU A 84 1.38 -13.63 7.51
C LEU A 84 2.04 -14.27 6.30
N ASP A 85 2.90 -15.27 6.53
CA ASP A 85 3.47 -16.14 5.51
C ASP A 85 3.10 -17.60 5.84
N VAL A 86 2.50 -18.29 4.87
CA VAL A 86 2.18 -19.71 4.99
C VAL A 86 2.67 -20.47 3.77
N GLU A 87 3.71 -21.29 3.96
CA GLU A 87 4.25 -22.16 2.92
C GLU A 87 3.46 -23.49 2.86
N TYR A 88 3.08 -23.87 1.65
CA TYR A 88 2.52 -25.19 1.34
C TYR A 88 3.38 -25.90 0.30
N SER A 89 3.24 -27.22 0.21
CA SER A 89 3.92 -28.02 -0.81
C SER A 89 3.66 -27.60 -2.25
N ASP A 90 2.60 -26.82 -2.55
CA ASP A 90 2.27 -26.35 -3.89
C ASP A 90 2.33 -24.83 -4.11
N GLY A 91 2.75 -24.05 -3.11
CA GLY A 91 2.90 -22.60 -3.20
C GLY A 91 2.82 -21.93 -1.82
N THR A 92 2.84 -20.61 -1.80
CA THR A 92 2.81 -19.79 -0.58
C THR A 92 1.58 -18.89 -0.60
N TYR A 93 1.09 -18.55 0.59
CA TYR A 93 0.13 -17.47 0.81
C TYR A 93 0.76 -16.43 1.73
N GLU A 94 0.92 -15.21 1.22
CA GLU A 94 1.43 -14.05 1.96
C GLU A 94 0.32 -13.00 2.07
N ALA A 95 0.16 -12.41 3.25
CA ALA A 95 -0.75 -11.29 3.48
C ALA A 95 -0.13 -10.28 4.45
N ASP A 96 0.11 -9.07 3.95
CA ASP A 96 0.78 -7.99 4.68
C ASP A 96 -0.13 -6.80 4.80
N TYR A 97 -0.24 -6.25 6.01
CA TYR A 97 -1.03 -5.07 6.33
C TYR A 97 -0.23 -4.13 7.23
N GLU A 98 -0.09 -2.88 6.81
CA GLU A 98 0.54 -1.82 7.62
C GLU A 98 -0.41 -0.61 7.73
N TYR A 99 -0.48 0.00 8.90
CA TYR A 99 -1.14 1.27 9.15
C TYR A 99 -0.18 2.30 9.73
N ASN A 100 0.18 3.30 8.91
CA ASN A 100 1.11 4.34 9.30
C ASN A 100 0.48 5.74 9.22
N ASP A 101 0.24 6.37 10.38
CA ASP A 101 -0.23 7.76 10.52
C ASP A 101 -1.45 8.12 9.64
N GLY A 102 -2.40 7.20 9.50
CA GLY A 102 -3.60 7.41 8.67
C GLY A 102 -3.53 6.87 7.24
N ASN A 103 -2.41 6.25 6.86
CA ASN A 103 -2.22 5.60 5.57
C ASN A 103 -2.20 4.07 5.75
N PRO A 104 -3.31 3.37 5.49
CA PRO A 104 -3.31 1.91 5.44
C PRO A 104 -2.71 1.44 4.10
N GLU A 105 -1.86 0.43 4.17
CA GLU A 105 -1.25 -0.26 3.03
C GLU A 105 -1.43 -1.78 3.21
N ALA A 106 -1.45 -2.49 2.09
CA ALA A 106 -1.85 -3.89 2.04
C ALA A 106 -1.24 -4.58 0.82
N GLU A 107 -0.84 -5.82 0.99
CA GLU A 107 -0.40 -6.72 -0.08
C GLU A 107 -0.91 -8.14 0.19
N ILE A 108 -1.24 -8.87 -0.88
CA ILE A 108 -1.56 -10.30 -0.83
C ILE A 108 -0.85 -10.96 -2.03
N GLU A 109 -0.03 -11.97 -1.75
CA GLU A 109 0.52 -12.89 -2.75
C GLU A 109 -0.02 -14.31 -2.51
N ASP A 110 -0.55 -14.95 -3.56
CA ASP A 110 -0.99 -16.36 -3.51
C ASP A 110 -0.48 -17.08 -4.74
N THR A 111 0.48 -17.99 -4.53
CA THR A 111 1.06 -18.82 -5.60
C THR A 111 0.52 -20.25 -5.61
N ARG A 112 -0.44 -20.56 -4.72
CA ARG A 112 -1.04 -21.89 -4.60
C ARG A 112 -1.98 -22.17 -5.78
N GLY A 113 -2.20 -23.45 -6.07
CA GLY A 113 -3.17 -23.85 -7.10
C GLY A 113 -2.74 -23.58 -8.55
N GLY A 114 -1.54 -23.03 -8.78
CA GLY A 114 -0.90 -22.93 -10.09
C GLY A 114 -1.22 -21.68 -10.90
N GLU A 115 -1.80 -20.65 -10.27
CA GLU A 115 -1.88 -19.28 -10.79
C GLU A 115 -1.27 -18.35 -9.74
N ASP A 116 -0.34 -17.48 -10.16
CA ASP A 116 0.28 -16.50 -9.28
C ASP A 116 -0.64 -15.27 -9.20
N ILE A 117 -1.16 -14.98 -8.01
CA ILE A 117 -2.02 -13.84 -7.69
C ILE A 117 -1.21 -12.85 -6.86
N GLU A 118 -1.19 -11.58 -7.28
CA GLU A 118 -0.55 -10.47 -6.55
C GLU A 118 -1.57 -9.32 -6.53
N MET A 119 -1.91 -8.83 -5.34
CA MET A 119 -2.80 -7.69 -5.11
C MET A 119 -2.11 -6.72 -4.15
N SER A 120 -2.18 -5.42 -4.45
CA SER A 120 -1.61 -4.40 -3.55
C SER A 120 -2.52 -3.16 -3.43
N GLY A 121 -2.32 -2.39 -2.38
CA GLY A 121 -3.03 -1.14 -2.14
C GLY A 121 -4.53 -1.37 -1.90
N GLN A 122 -5.38 -0.59 -2.56
CA GLN A 122 -6.83 -0.63 -2.30
C GLN A 122 -7.46 -2.01 -2.61
N GLU A 123 -6.96 -2.73 -3.62
CA GLU A 123 -7.48 -4.05 -3.96
C GLU A 123 -7.22 -5.07 -2.83
N ALA A 124 -6.00 -5.06 -2.27
CA ALA A 124 -5.65 -5.87 -1.12
C ALA A 124 -6.38 -5.43 0.16
N LEU A 125 -6.57 -4.11 0.37
CA LEU A 125 -7.34 -3.59 1.51
C LEU A 125 -8.81 -4.06 1.50
N ASP A 126 -9.46 -4.04 0.34
CA ASP A 126 -10.84 -4.52 0.20
C ASP A 126 -10.94 -6.04 0.49
N GLU A 127 -9.97 -6.84 0.03
CA GLU A 127 -9.93 -8.28 0.32
C GLU A 127 -9.60 -8.58 1.80
N MET A 128 -8.76 -7.75 2.44
CA MET A 128 -8.36 -7.92 3.84
C MET A 128 -9.37 -7.39 4.87
N GLU A 129 -10.32 -6.52 4.47
CA GLU A 129 -11.34 -5.99 5.39
C GLU A 129 -12.05 -7.12 6.15
N GLY A 130 -12.48 -8.16 5.43
CA GLY A 130 -13.19 -9.32 6.00
C GLY A 130 -12.37 -10.07 7.07
N PRO A 131 -11.22 -10.67 6.71
CA PRO A 131 -10.42 -11.44 7.64
C PRO A 131 -9.91 -10.60 8.81
N LEU A 132 -9.36 -9.40 8.56
CA LEU A 132 -8.77 -8.57 9.62
C LEU A 132 -9.81 -8.04 10.61
N THR A 133 -11.01 -7.67 10.16
CA THR A 133 -12.08 -7.25 11.09
C THR A 133 -12.73 -8.41 11.83
N SER A 134 -12.55 -9.65 11.36
CA SER A 134 -13.02 -10.85 12.05
C SER A 134 -12.01 -11.42 13.04
N LEU A 135 -10.75 -10.98 12.99
CA LEU A 135 -9.71 -11.38 13.93
C LEU A 135 -9.93 -10.74 15.29
N ASP A 136 -10.34 -11.56 16.26
CA ASP A 136 -10.39 -11.19 17.67
C ASP A 136 -9.06 -11.64 18.31
N VAL A 137 -7.98 -10.86 18.10
CA VAL A 137 -6.62 -11.18 18.56
C VAL A 137 -6.11 -10.19 19.61
N SER A 138 -5.21 -10.65 20.49
CA SER A 138 -4.59 -9.85 21.55
C SER A 138 -3.24 -10.45 21.95
N SER A 139 -2.31 -9.59 22.40
CA SER A 139 -0.99 -9.98 22.92
C SER A 139 -1.01 -10.95 24.12
N ASP A 140 -2.15 -11.12 24.79
CA ASP A 140 -2.32 -12.10 25.89
C ASP A 140 -2.67 -13.52 25.39
N MET A 141 -2.97 -13.71 24.10
CA MET A 141 -3.29 -15.03 23.53
C MET A 141 -2.06 -15.93 23.41
N SER A 142 -2.26 -17.24 23.47
CA SER A 142 -1.18 -18.19 23.18
C SER A 142 -0.90 -18.31 21.68
N GLU A 143 0.32 -18.73 21.33
CA GLU A 143 0.76 -18.96 19.94
C GLU A 143 -0.22 -19.89 19.18
N ASP A 144 -0.67 -20.99 19.81
CA ASP A 144 -1.66 -21.91 19.25
C ASP A 144 -3.02 -21.22 18.99
N GLU A 145 -3.49 -20.39 19.93
CA GLU A 145 -4.77 -19.67 19.81
C GLU A 145 -4.74 -18.63 18.69
N LEU A 146 -3.62 -17.90 18.55
CA LEU A 146 -3.43 -16.92 17.47
C LEU A 146 -3.41 -17.61 16.11
N ARG A 147 -2.66 -18.71 16.00
CA ARG A 147 -2.62 -19.50 14.77
C ARG A 147 -3.99 -20.02 14.36
N GLU A 148 -4.73 -20.63 15.29
CA GLU A 148 -6.09 -21.12 15.01
C GLU A 148 -7.03 -19.97 14.59
N ALA A 149 -6.91 -18.79 15.19
CA ALA A 149 -7.71 -17.62 14.83
C ALA A 149 -7.39 -17.12 13.41
N VAL A 150 -6.11 -17.07 13.04
CA VAL A 150 -5.67 -16.64 11.69
C VAL A 150 -6.08 -17.65 10.62
N ILE A 151 -5.89 -18.95 10.87
CA ILE A 151 -6.33 -20.01 9.94
C ILE A 151 -7.84 -19.92 9.68
N ASP A 152 -8.67 -19.69 10.71
CA ASP A 152 -10.13 -19.56 10.54
C ASP A 152 -10.51 -18.26 9.80
N ALA A 153 -9.90 -17.13 10.17
CA ALA A 153 -10.22 -15.82 9.58
C ALA A 153 -9.87 -15.74 8.09
N PHE A 154 -8.69 -16.24 7.71
CA PHE A 154 -8.21 -16.27 6.33
C PHE A 154 -8.66 -17.53 5.56
N ASN A 155 -9.38 -18.45 6.22
CA ASN A 155 -9.86 -19.70 5.66
C ASN A 155 -8.71 -20.50 5.00
N LEU A 156 -7.61 -20.65 5.73
CA LEU A 156 -6.40 -21.36 5.30
C LEU A 156 -6.52 -22.86 5.57
N ASP A 157 -5.74 -23.67 4.86
CA ASP A 157 -5.66 -25.11 5.11
C ASP A 157 -4.61 -25.39 6.21
N GLU A 158 -4.92 -26.30 7.13
CA GLU A 158 -4.01 -26.71 8.22
C GLU A 158 -2.83 -27.59 7.74
N GLY A 159 -2.82 -27.99 6.46
CA GLY A 159 -1.77 -28.80 5.85
C GLY A 159 -0.57 -28.01 5.33
N TYR A 160 -0.20 -26.91 5.99
CA TYR A 160 0.98 -26.11 5.69
C TYR A 160 2.28 -26.84 6.06
N ASP A 161 3.37 -26.49 5.39
CA ASP A 161 4.73 -26.93 5.70
C ASP A 161 5.43 -25.95 6.66
N GLU A 162 5.12 -24.65 6.55
CA GLU A 162 5.63 -23.58 7.43
C GLU A 162 4.52 -22.54 7.67
N PHE A 163 4.44 -21.99 8.89
CA PHE A 163 3.51 -20.91 9.25
C PHE A 163 4.27 -19.86 10.07
N GLU A 164 4.30 -18.64 9.57
CA GLU A 164 4.89 -17.46 10.20
C GLU A 164 3.83 -16.35 10.32
N LEU A 165 3.70 -15.78 11.52
CA LEU A 165 2.78 -14.68 11.81
C LEU A 165 3.47 -13.67 12.72
N GLU A 166 3.48 -12.40 12.31
CA GLU A 166 3.91 -11.26 13.10
C GLU A 166 2.75 -10.27 13.25
N ILE A 167 2.51 -9.78 14.46
CA ILE A 167 1.47 -8.77 14.74
C ILE A 167 2.04 -7.74 15.71
N ASP A 168 2.10 -6.47 15.27
CA ASP A 168 2.38 -5.35 16.16
C ASP A 168 1.08 -4.65 16.62
N PHE A 169 0.87 -4.64 17.94
CA PHE A 169 -0.28 -4.01 18.56
C PHE A 169 -0.05 -2.53 18.86
N PHE A 170 -1.12 -1.73 18.80
CA PHE A 170 -1.06 -0.30 19.18
C PHE A 170 -0.70 -0.06 20.66
N ASP A 171 -0.81 -1.06 21.54
CA ASP A 171 -0.47 -0.97 22.98
C ASP A 171 1.02 -1.23 23.28
N GLU A 172 1.89 -1.22 22.26
CA GLU A 172 3.34 -1.45 22.36
C GLU A 172 3.75 -2.91 22.65
N ASP A 173 2.86 -3.88 22.42
CA ASP A 173 3.18 -5.31 22.44
C ASP A 173 3.32 -5.84 21.00
N ASP A 174 4.26 -6.77 20.81
CA ASP A 174 4.52 -7.53 19.59
C ASP A 174 4.29 -9.03 19.85
N VAL A 175 3.79 -9.75 18.85
CA VAL A 175 3.72 -11.21 18.88
C VAL A 175 4.22 -11.80 17.57
N GLU A 176 5.13 -12.77 17.71
CA GLU A 176 5.66 -13.59 16.63
C GLU A 176 5.24 -15.06 16.87
N VAL A 177 4.75 -15.76 15.85
CA VAL A 177 4.42 -17.18 15.88
C VAL A 177 5.08 -17.87 14.69
N GLU A 178 5.89 -18.91 14.96
CA GLU A 178 6.59 -19.72 13.96
C GLU A 178 6.24 -21.22 14.16
N ASP A 179 5.92 -21.96 13.09
CA ASP A 179 5.64 -23.41 13.11
C ASP A 179 6.21 -24.14 11.88
N GLU A 180 6.91 -25.28 12.11
CA GLU A 180 7.58 -26.14 11.10
C GLU A 180 7.33 -27.66 11.31
#